data_AF-A0A8I0MY23-F1
#
_entry.id   AF-A0A8I0MY23-F1
#
_cell.length_a   1.000
_cell.length_b   1.000
_cell.length_c   1.000
_cell.angle_alpha   90.00
_cell.angle_beta   90.00
_cell.angle_gamma   90.00
#
_symmetry.space_group_name_H-M   'P 1'
#
loop_
_entity.id
_entity.type
_entity.pdbx_description
1 polymer ?
#
loop_
_entity_poly.entity_id
_entity_poly.type
_entity_poly.pdbx_seq_one_letter_code
_entity_poly.pdbx_strand_id
1 'polypeptide(L)'
;MKNSWYFLLLAILMTIGFSALHYFTDFAYMVHIMALLAIVTFTSRQLVNLQHISVTLFIVTIIEYMLVQYIISLRTSVLPPHFVNFFIFAAHFLLDLMIFVLLKHRVYWSLRFVRLTNPKNWRSVYLTHADPILYGIFFAYMIVDLAAFGENLIRNMDLIFGVSEETSKPFWSWAWVYKNYEILKSILCALVLTTILATAFVERQRPDTPDEELESES
;
A
#
# COMPACT_ATOMS: atom_id res chain seq x y z
N MET A 1 32.18 8.96 -8.10
CA MET A 1 31.47 10.06 -8.80
C MET A 1 30.74 9.63 -10.08
N LYS A 2 31.32 8.82 -10.99
CA LYS A 2 30.65 8.41 -12.25
C LYS A 2 29.34 7.62 -12.06
N ASN A 3 29.27 6.73 -11.07
CA ASN A 3 28.06 5.94 -10.79
C ASN A 3 26.86 6.80 -10.31
N SER A 4 27.12 7.96 -9.71
CA SER A 4 26.07 8.85 -9.22
C SER A 4 25.30 9.53 -10.36
N TRP A 5 25.98 9.81 -11.48
CA TRP A 5 25.34 10.40 -12.66
C TRP A 5 24.45 9.41 -13.39
N TYR A 6 24.89 8.15 -13.54
CA TYR A 6 24.05 7.09 -14.11
C TYR A 6 22.80 6.84 -13.25
N PHE A 7 22.95 6.88 -11.93
CA PHE A 7 21.81 6.76 -11.01
C PHE A 7 20.83 7.93 -11.13
N LEU A 8 21.33 9.16 -11.20
CA LEU A 8 20.49 10.36 -11.38
C LEU A 8 19.73 10.31 -12.72
N LEU A 9 20.41 9.89 -13.79
CA LEU A 9 19.84 9.78 -15.13
C LEU A 9 18.78 8.68 -15.19
N LEU A 10 19.03 7.55 -14.53
CA LEU A 10 18.01 6.51 -14.34
C LEU A 10 16.81 7.04 -13.53
N ALA A 11 17.04 7.77 -12.44
CA ALA A 11 15.96 8.34 -11.63
C ALA A 11 15.11 9.34 -12.42
N ILE A 12 15.73 10.18 -13.25
CA ILE A 12 15.04 11.12 -14.14
C ILE A 12 14.23 10.36 -15.20
N LEU A 13 14.82 9.37 -15.88
CA LEU A 13 14.12 8.54 -16.86
C LEU A 13 12.92 7.82 -16.25
N MET A 14 13.08 7.26 -15.05
CA MET A 14 12.01 6.61 -14.32
C MET A 14 10.93 7.62 -13.93
N THR A 15 11.30 8.82 -13.46
CA THR A 15 10.34 9.88 -13.13
C THR A 15 9.54 10.30 -14.35
N ILE A 16 10.20 10.54 -15.49
CA ILE A 16 9.52 10.90 -16.75
C ILE A 16 8.62 9.75 -17.21
N GLY A 17 9.10 8.51 -17.14
CA GLY A 17 8.33 7.32 -17.50
C GLY A 17 7.08 7.16 -16.63
N PHE A 18 7.19 7.33 -15.31
CA PHE A 18 6.03 7.25 -14.42
C PHE A 18 5.08 8.44 -14.58
N SER A 19 5.59 9.64 -14.82
CA SER A 19 4.74 10.81 -15.13
C SER A 19 3.98 10.62 -16.44
N ALA A 20 4.61 10.04 -17.46
CA ALA A 20 3.95 9.69 -18.72
C ALA A 20 2.90 8.59 -18.52
N LEU A 21 3.26 7.49 -17.84
CA LEU A 21 2.31 6.42 -17.49
C LEU A 21 1.14 6.97 -16.68
N HIS A 22 1.40 7.86 -15.73
CA HIS A 22 0.37 8.55 -14.95
C HIS A 22 -0.61 9.32 -15.85
N TYR A 23 -0.10 10.08 -16.81
CA TYR A 23 -0.93 10.81 -17.77
C TYR A 23 -1.82 9.88 -18.63
N PHE A 24 -1.34 8.67 -18.96
CA PHE A 24 -2.05 7.76 -19.86
C PHE A 24 -2.95 6.73 -19.17
N THR A 25 -2.82 6.50 -17.86
CA THR A 25 -3.44 5.34 -17.20
C THR A 25 -4.39 5.68 -16.05
N ASP A 26 -4.94 6.90 -16.01
CA ASP A 26 -6.07 7.35 -15.15
C ASP A 26 -6.38 6.33 -14.04
N PHE A 27 -5.65 6.38 -12.91
CA PHE A 27 -5.74 5.52 -11.71
C PHE A 27 -4.75 4.35 -11.52
N ALA A 28 -3.99 3.88 -12.52
CA ALA A 28 -3.07 2.75 -12.30
C ALA A 28 -1.73 3.13 -11.61
N TYR A 29 -1.55 4.38 -11.14
CA TYR A 29 -0.25 4.87 -10.65
C TYR A 29 0.30 4.06 -9.46
N MET A 30 -0.56 3.66 -8.51
CA MET A 30 -0.14 2.85 -7.36
C MET A 30 0.42 1.49 -7.81
N VAL A 31 -0.20 0.87 -8.81
CA VAL A 31 0.25 -0.42 -9.37
C VAL A 31 1.64 -0.26 -9.98
N HIS A 32 1.88 0.78 -10.77
CA HIS A 32 3.18 1.02 -11.40
C HIS A 32 4.29 1.28 -10.38
N ILE A 33 3.98 2.07 -9.35
CA ILE A 33 4.92 2.39 -8.27
C ILE A 33 5.25 1.13 -7.45
N MET A 34 4.25 0.31 -7.11
CA MET A 34 4.49 -0.93 -6.37
C MET A 34 5.22 -1.98 -7.22
N ALA A 35 4.95 -2.03 -8.53
CA ALA A 35 5.71 -2.86 -9.47
C ALA A 35 7.19 -2.47 -9.48
N LEU A 36 7.48 -1.17 -9.57
CA LEU A 36 8.84 -0.66 -9.51
C LEU A 36 9.52 -1.07 -8.22
N LEU A 37 8.85 -0.86 -7.09
CA LEU A 37 9.39 -1.17 -5.78
C LEU A 37 9.75 -2.65 -5.67
N ALA A 38 8.88 -3.53 -6.17
CA ALA A 38 9.16 -4.96 -6.26
C ALA A 38 10.41 -5.22 -7.12
N ILE A 39 10.52 -4.63 -8.32
CA ILE A 39 11.68 -4.81 -9.21
C ILE A 39 12.99 -4.34 -8.53
N VAL A 40 12.97 -3.17 -7.88
CA VAL A 40 14.15 -2.60 -7.20
C VAL A 40 14.58 -3.46 -6.00
N THR A 41 13.62 -4.02 -5.26
CA THR A 41 13.94 -4.92 -4.13
C THR A 41 14.43 -6.28 -4.59
N PHE A 42 13.92 -6.82 -5.71
CA PHE A 42 14.43 -8.07 -6.29
C PHE A 42 15.84 -7.95 -6.89
N THR A 43 16.15 -6.80 -7.49
CA THR A 43 17.52 -6.53 -7.99
C THR A 43 18.53 -6.36 -6.84
N SER A 44 18.05 -5.98 -5.65
CA SER A 44 18.85 -5.91 -4.42
C SER A 44 18.87 -7.28 -3.71
N ARG A 45 19.67 -8.22 -4.25
CA ARG A 45 19.68 -9.66 -3.88
C ARG A 45 19.87 -10.01 -2.39
N GLN A 46 20.25 -9.06 -1.53
CA GLN A 46 20.48 -9.28 -0.10
C GLN A 46 19.29 -8.87 0.81
N LEU A 47 18.26 -8.22 0.26
CA LEU A 47 17.19 -7.63 1.07
C LEU A 47 15.91 -8.49 1.09
N VAL A 48 16.01 -9.72 1.60
CA VAL A 48 14.90 -10.70 1.64
C VAL A 48 13.65 -10.11 2.32
N ASN A 49 13.83 -9.38 3.42
CA ASN A 49 12.70 -8.79 4.16
C ASN A 49 11.93 -7.78 3.31
N LEU A 50 12.63 -6.90 2.60
CA LEU A 50 12.03 -5.88 1.76
C LEU A 50 11.42 -6.46 0.49
N GLN A 51 11.97 -7.56 -0.04
CA GLN A 51 11.35 -8.30 -1.13
C GLN A 51 9.97 -8.84 -0.73
N HIS A 52 9.86 -9.49 0.43
CA HIS A 52 8.57 -10.00 0.91
C HIS A 52 7.56 -8.88 1.10
N ILE A 53 7.95 -7.78 1.75
CA ILE A 53 7.07 -6.61 1.95
C ILE A 53 6.61 -6.07 0.60
N SER A 54 7.54 -5.80 -0.32
CA SER A 54 7.22 -5.20 -1.62
C SER A 54 6.34 -6.10 -2.48
N VAL A 55 6.58 -7.42 -2.47
CA VAL A 55 5.75 -8.39 -3.18
C VAL A 55 4.35 -8.46 -2.60
N THR A 56 4.22 -8.52 -1.27
CA THR A 56 2.90 -8.52 -0.61
C THR A 56 2.12 -7.27 -0.97
N LEU A 57 2.73 -6.09 -0.84
CA LEU A 57 2.09 -4.82 -1.20
C LEU A 57 1.70 -4.78 -2.68
N PHE A 58 2.57 -5.23 -3.57
CA PHE A 58 2.30 -5.27 -5.01
C PHE A 58 1.13 -6.17 -5.36
N ILE A 59 1.08 -7.40 -4.83
CA ILE A 59 -0.02 -8.35 -5.07
C ILE A 59 -1.34 -7.74 -4.61
N VAL A 60 -1.39 -7.18 -3.40
CA VAL A 60 -2.66 -6.61 -2.90
C VAL A 60 -3.06 -5.37 -3.70
N THR A 61 -2.11 -4.53 -4.12
CA THR A 61 -2.40 -3.35 -4.97
C THR A 61 -2.99 -3.76 -6.32
N ILE A 62 -2.53 -4.87 -6.92
CA ILE A 62 -3.15 -5.42 -8.14
C ILE A 62 -4.60 -5.85 -7.86
N ILE A 63 -4.82 -6.57 -6.77
CA ILE A 63 -6.16 -7.04 -6.37
C ILE A 63 -7.09 -5.84 -6.15
N GLU A 64 -6.62 -4.82 -5.45
CA GLU A 64 -7.33 -3.56 -5.22
C GLU A 64 -7.72 -2.90 -6.53
N TYR A 65 -6.75 -2.70 -7.44
CA TYR A 65 -6.99 -2.09 -8.73
C TYR A 65 -8.03 -2.88 -9.55
N MET A 66 -7.90 -4.21 -9.63
CA MET A 66 -8.87 -5.04 -10.35
C MET A 66 -10.27 -4.96 -9.73
N LEU A 67 -10.37 -4.97 -8.40
CA LEU A 67 -11.64 -4.90 -7.69
C LEU A 67 -12.33 -3.53 -7.88
N VAL A 68 -11.57 -2.43 -7.78
CA VAL A 68 -12.08 -1.08 -7.97
C VAL A 68 -12.53 -0.87 -9.42
N GLN A 69 -11.75 -1.32 -10.40
CA GLN A 69 -12.15 -1.26 -11.81
C GLN A 69 -13.41 -2.06 -12.08
N TYR A 70 -13.54 -3.24 -11.47
CA TYR A 70 -14.76 -4.04 -11.55
C TYR A 70 -15.96 -3.26 -10.96
N ILE A 71 -15.84 -2.69 -9.76
CA ILE A 71 -16.91 -1.91 -9.12
C ILE A 71 -17.29 -0.67 -9.96
N ILE A 72 -16.31 0.04 -10.52
CA ILE A 72 -16.55 1.19 -11.40
C ILE A 72 -17.31 0.76 -12.66
N SER A 73 -17.01 -0.42 -13.24
CA SER A 73 -17.76 -0.92 -14.40
C SER A 73 -19.22 -1.28 -14.09
N LEU A 74 -19.56 -1.54 -12.82
CA LEU A 74 -20.96 -1.71 -12.40
C LEU A 74 -21.76 -0.40 -12.40
N ARG A 75 -21.08 0.76 -12.34
CA ARG A 75 -21.72 2.09 -12.42
C ARG A 75 -22.40 2.31 -13.76
N THR A 76 -21.78 1.86 -14.85
CA THR A 76 -22.31 2.07 -16.21
C THR A 76 -23.44 1.12 -16.57
N SER A 77 -23.68 0.10 -15.74
CA SER A 77 -24.56 -1.02 -16.09
C SER A 77 -25.73 -1.25 -15.13
N VAL A 78 -25.59 -1.00 -13.82
CA VAL A 78 -26.62 -1.43 -12.83
C VAL A 78 -26.78 -0.52 -11.61
N LEU A 79 -25.70 0.06 -11.05
CA LEU A 79 -25.74 0.66 -9.70
C LEU A 79 -25.77 2.19 -9.66
N PRO A 80 -26.60 2.80 -8.78
CA PRO A 80 -26.55 4.23 -8.49
C PRO A 80 -25.18 4.68 -7.92
N PRO A 81 -24.75 5.94 -8.16
CA PRO A 81 -23.44 6.42 -7.72
C PRO A 81 -23.13 6.30 -6.23
N HIS A 82 -24.11 6.47 -5.34
CA HIS A 82 -23.93 6.37 -3.89
C HIS A 82 -23.60 4.94 -3.43
N PHE A 83 -24.17 3.92 -4.10
CA PHE A 83 -23.83 2.52 -3.85
C PHE A 83 -22.46 2.16 -4.42
N VAL A 84 -22.10 2.70 -5.59
CA VAL A 84 -20.75 2.52 -6.15
C VAL A 84 -19.69 3.04 -5.19
N ASN A 85 -19.86 4.27 -4.68
CA ASN A 85 -18.96 4.84 -3.68
C ASN A 85 -18.91 4.02 -2.39
N PHE A 86 -20.06 3.52 -1.91
CA PHE A 86 -20.12 2.63 -0.76
C PHE A 86 -19.25 1.39 -0.96
N PHE A 87 -19.38 0.71 -2.09
CA PHE A 87 -18.59 -0.49 -2.39
C PHE A 87 -17.11 -0.19 -2.57
N ILE A 88 -16.74 0.95 -3.19
CA ILE A 88 -15.34 1.35 -3.35
C ILE A 88 -14.70 1.59 -1.98
N PHE A 89 -15.31 2.42 -1.12
CA PHE A 89 -14.73 2.71 0.20
C PHE A 89 -14.69 1.48 1.10
N ALA A 90 -15.71 0.61 1.04
CA ALA A 90 -15.69 -0.66 1.76
C ALA A 90 -14.59 -1.61 1.25
N ALA A 91 -14.40 -1.68 -0.07
CA ALA A 91 -13.35 -2.50 -0.69
C ALA A 91 -11.96 -2.02 -0.25
N HIS A 92 -11.68 -0.71 -0.33
CA HIS A 92 -10.43 -0.14 0.15
C HIS A 92 -10.21 -0.46 1.64
N PHE A 93 -11.20 -0.22 2.50
CA PHE A 93 -11.08 -0.50 3.93
C PHE A 93 -10.74 -1.98 4.21
N LEU A 94 -11.44 -2.92 3.55
CA LEU A 94 -11.20 -4.35 3.74
C LEU A 94 -9.81 -4.78 3.26
N LEU A 95 -9.34 -4.22 2.15
CA LEU A 95 -8.01 -4.52 1.64
C LEU A 95 -6.91 -3.89 2.51
N ASP A 96 -7.09 -2.66 2.97
CA ASP A 96 -6.16 -2.01 3.89
C ASP A 96 -6.11 -2.72 5.25
N LEU A 97 -7.25 -3.21 5.76
CA LEU A 97 -7.32 -4.09 6.93
C LEU A 97 -6.58 -5.42 6.69
N MET A 98 -6.75 -6.02 5.52
CA MET A 98 -6.04 -7.25 5.15
C MET A 98 -4.52 -7.01 5.13
N ILE A 99 -4.06 -5.91 4.51
CA ILE A 99 -2.63 -5.55 4.49
C ILE A 99 -2.14 -5.30 5.91
N PHE A 100 -2.89 -4.57 6.74
CA PHE A 100 -2.55 -4.34 8.14
C PHE A 100 -2.32 -5.66 8.89
N VAL A 101 -3.21 -6.63 8.74
CA VAL A 101 -3.07 -7.96 9.37
C VAL A 101 -1.88 -8.74 8.81
N LEU A 102 -1.66 -8.70 7.49
CA LEU A 102 -0.54 -9.35 6.82
C LEU A 102 0.81 -8.77 7.30
N LEU A 103 0.92 -7.45 7.40
CA LEU A 103 2.11 -6.75 7.87
C LEU A 103 2.36 -7.01 9.36
N LYS A 104 1.32 -6.95 10.19
CA LYS A 104 1.43 -7.27 11.63
C LYS A 104 2.00 -8.68 11.88
N HIS A 105 1.66 -9.64 11.02
CA HIS A 105 2.13 -11.03 11.12
C HIS A 105 3.19 -11.37 10.08
N ARG A 106 3.83 -10.38 9.46
CA ARG A 106 4.69 -10.56 8.29
C ARG A 106 5.88 -11.48 8.55
N VAL A 107 6.51 -11.36 9.71
CA VAL A 107 7.62 -12.24 10.12
C VAL A 107 7.18 -13.70 10.18
N TYR A 108 6.02 -13.97 10.78
CA TYR A 108 5.47 -15.33 10.86
C TYR A 108 5.22 -15.92 9.46
N TRP A 109 4.55 -15.17 8.58
CA TRP A 109 4.27 -15.62 7.21
C TRP A 109 5.56 -15.81 6.38
N SER A 110 6.51 -14.87 6.51
CA SER A 110 7.80 -14.91 5.85
C SER A 110 8.64 -16.11 6.28
N LEU A 111 8.69 -16.39 7.59
CA LEU A 111 9.40 -17.55 8.13
C LEU A 111 8.79 -18.85 7.63
N ARG A 112 7.46 -18.97 7.61
CA ARG A 112 6.78 -20.14 7.08
C ARG A 112 7.09 -20.36 5.61
N PHE A 113 7.09 -19.29 4.81
CA PHE A 113 7.45 -19.36 3.40
C PHE A 113 8.90 -19.79 3.18
N VAL A 114 9.86 -19.17 3.88
CA VAL A 114 11.30 -19.48 3.72
C VAL A 114 11.63 -20.88 4.23
N ARG A 115 11.01 -21.36 5.31
CA ARG A 115 11.21 -22.76 5.76
C ARG A 115 10.79 -23.78 4.72
N LEU A 116 9.80 -23.46 3.88
CA LEU A 116 9.34 -24.35 2.81
C LEU A 116 10.19 -24.24 1.54
N THR A 117 10.63 -23.04 1.17
CA THR A 117 11.31 -22.80 -0.12
C THR A 117 12.84 -22.80 -0.02
N ASN A 118 13.40 -22.31 1.09
CA ASN A 118 14.84 -22.26 1.33
C ASN A 118 15.15 -22.38 2.84
N PRO A 119 15.04 -23.59 3.42
CA PRO A 119 15.17 -23.80 4.86
C PRO A 119 16.54 -23.43 5.43
N LYS A 120 17.59 -23.32 4.60
CA LYS A 120 18.92 -22.89 5.04
C LYS A 120 19.02 -21.38 5.30
N ASN A 121 18.11 -20.59 4.74
CA ASN A 121 18.15 -19.13 4.80
C ASN A 121 17.13 -18.53 5.79
N TRP A 122 16.59 -19.33 6.72
CA TRP A 122 15.53 -18.87 7.64
C TRP A 122 15.96 -17.69 8.55
N ARG A 123 17.27 -17.60 8.87
CA ARG A 123 17.84 -16.52 9.69
C ARG A 123 17.80 -15.15 9.01
N SER A 124 17.65 -15.10 7.68
CA SER A 124 17.52 -13.83 6.95
C SER A 124 16.19 -13.10 7.19
N VAL A 125 15.20 -13.77 7.78
CA VAL A 125 13.89 -13.19 8.09
C VAL A 125 13.87 -12.69 9.53
N TYR A 126 13.77 -11.37 9.68
CA TYR A 126 13.66 -10.72 10.98
C TYR A 126 12.73 -9.51 10.89
N LEU A 127 12.42 -8.93 12.06
CA LEU A 127 11.65 -7.71 12.17
C LEU A 127 12.54 -6.52 11.82
N THR A 128 12.17 -5.80 10.76
CA THR A 128 12.85 -4.59 10.28
C THR A 128 12.24 -3.35 10.92
N HIS A 129 12.92 -2.21 10.83
CA HIS A 129 12.35 -0.92 11.24
C HIS A 129 11.14 -0.50 10.39
N ALA A 130 11.01 -1.01 9.17
CA ALA A 130 9.84 -0.77 8.32
C ALA A 130 8.56 -1.40 8.90
N ASP A 131 8.63 -2.59 9.50
CA ASP A 131 7.45 -3.33 9.94
C ASP A 131 6.53 -2.48 10.85
N PRO A 132 7.03 -1.81 11.91
CA PRO A 132 6.17 -1.02 12.76
C PRO A 132 5.62 0.25 12.13
N ILE A 133 6.42 0.90 11.30
CA ILE A 133 6.03 2.12 10.61
C ILE A 133 4.95 1.80 9.57
N LEU A 134 5.11 0.71 8.81
CA LEU A 134 4.17 0.30 7.78
C LEU A 134 2.81 -0.09 8.37
N TYR A 135 2.74 -0.85 9.47
CA TYR A 135 1.43 -1.12 10.07
C TYR A 135 0.76 0.17 10.56
N GLY A 136 1.54 1.15 11.04
CA GLY A 136 1.02 2.46 11.46
C GLY A 136 0.44 3.25 10.30
N ILE A 137 1.11 3.24 9.15
CA ILE A 137 0.63 3.87 7.92
C ILE A 137 -0.66 3.19 7.43
N PHE A 138 -0.72 1.85 7.42
CA PHE A 138 -1.94 1.13 7.03
C PHE A 138 -3.11 1.32 8.01
N PHE A 139 -2.83 1.53 9.29
CA PHE A 139 -3.86 1.96 10.23
C PHE A 139 -4.40 3.35 9.89
N ALA A 140 -3.54 4.30 9.46
CA ALA A 140 -4.00 5.61 8.99
C ALA A 140 -4.82 5.52 7.69
N TYR A 141 -4.45 4.63 6.76
CA TYR A 141 -5.26 4.30 5.58
C TYR A 141 -6.68 3.89 5.97
N MET A 142 -6.81 2.95 6.91
CA MET A 142 -8.11 2.50 7.41
C MET A 142 -8.94 3.64 8.02
N ILE A 143 -8.31 4.59 8.74
CA ILE A 143 -9.02 5.76 9.30
C ILE A 143 -9.57 6.64 8.19
N VAL A 144 -8.78 6.92 7.14
CA VAL A 144 -9.21 7.71 5.99
C VAL A 144 -10.38 7.03 5.27
N ASP A 145 -10.30 5.71 5.08
CA ASP A 145 -11.36 4.93 4.45
C ASP A 145 -12.64 4.92 5.27
N LEU A 146 -12.55 4.71 6.59
CA LEU A 146 -13.71 4.76 7.48
C LEU A 146 -14.35 6.15 7.51
N ALA A 147 -13.55 7.21 7.47
CA ALA A 147 -14.07 8.57 7.45
C ALA A 147 -14.79 8.88 6.12
N ALA A 148 -14.21 8.47 4.98
CA ALA A 148 -14.86 8.62 3.67
C ALA A 148 -16.13 7.77 3.54
N PHE A 149 -16.09 6.54 4.05
CA PHE A 149 -17.23 5.63 4.10
C PHE A 149 -18.35 6.19 4.98
N GLY A 150 -18.00 6.67 6.18
CA GLY A 150 -18.94 7.32 7.11
C GLY A 150 -19.56 8.58 6.52
N GLU A 151 -18.77 9.45 5.89
CA GLU A 151 -19.30 10.60 5.15
C GLU A 151 -20.26 10.16 4.04
N ASN A 152 -19.94 9.12 3.26
CA ASN A 152 -20.84 8.62 2.22
C ASN A 152 -22.16 8.08 2.80
N LEU A 153 -22.12 7.39 3.94
CA LEU A 153 -23.33 6.93 4.63
C LEU A 153 -24.19 8.10 5.10
N ILE A 154 -23.58 9.08 5.77
CA ILE A 154 -24.28 10.23 6.36
C ILE A 154 -24.88 11.13 5.27
N ARG A 155 -24.20 11.30 4.14
CA ARG A 155 -24.70 12.11 3.02
C ARG A 155 -25.87 11.48 2.28
N ASN A 156 -25.99 10.16 2.29
CA ASN A 156 -26.99 9.43 1.52
C ASN A 156 -27.92 8.66 2.47
N MET A 157 -28.17 9.16 3.68
CA MET A 157 -28.99 8.46 4.68
C MET A 157 -30.43 8.27 4.24
N ASP A 158 -30.97 9.24 3.49
CA ASP A 158 -32.26 9.16 2.84
C ASP A 158 -32.31 8.01 1.82
N LEU A 159 -31.25 7.85 1.02
CA LEU A 159 -31.18 6.84 -0.04
C LEU A 159 -30.82 5.44 0.48
N ILE A 160 -29.95 5.36 1.49
CA ILE A 160 -29.43 4.08 2.01
C ILE A 160 -30.30 3.52 3.13
N PHE A 161 -30.74 4.38 4.06
CA PHE A 161 -31.48 3.95 5.25
C PHE A 161 -32.96 4.32 5.21
N GLY A 162 -33.43 5.06 4.19
CA GLY A 162 -34.82 5.49 4.08
C GLY A 162 -35.22 6.58 5.09
N VAL A 163 -34.25 7.33 5.60
CA VAL A 163 -34.49 8.45 6.52
C VAL A 163 -35.18 9.61 5.77
N SER A 164 -35.95 10.45 6.46
CA SER A 164 -36.60 11.60 5.83
C SER A 164 -35.57 12.57 5.23
N GLU A 165 -35.89 13.13 4.06
CA GLU A 165 -35.04 14.10 3.36
C GLU A 165 -34.70 15.31 4.25
N GLU A 166 -35.66 15.79 5.03
CA GLU A 166 -35.46 16.92 5.96
C GLU A 166 -34.32 16.68 6.95
N THR A 167 -34.13 15.42 7.38
CA THR A 167 -33.05 15.02 8.30
C THR A 167 -31.72 14.85 7.56
N SER A 168 -31.74 14.41 6.29
CA SER A 168 -30.53 14.15 5.49
C SER A 168 -29.96 15.42 4.84
N LYS A 169 -30.82 16.39 4.51
CA LYS A 169 -30.48 17.60 3.75
C LYS A 169 -29.32 18.43 4.35
N PRO A 170 -29.20 18.62 5.67
CA PRO A 170 -28.06 19.33 6.26
C PRO A 170 -26.71 18.66 5.99
N PHE A 171 -26.71 17.34 5.76
CA PHE A 171 -25.49 16.55 5.63
C PHE A 171 -25.04 16.32 4.19
N TRP A 172 -25.88 16.61 3.19
CA TRP A 172 -25.55 16.39 1.76
C TRP A 172 -24.26 17.09 1.31
N SER A 173 -23.96 18.26 1.89
CA SER A 173 -22.75 19.05 1.60
C SER A 173 -21.50 18.61 2.38
N TRP A 174 -21.62 17.70 3.34
CA TRP A 174 -20.48 17.20 4.10
C TRP A 174 -19.56 16.42 3.17
N ALA A 175 -18.36 16.90 2.89
CA ALA A 175 -17.45 16.24 1.97
C ALA A 175 -15.97 16.56 2.28
N TRP A 176 -15.63 16.56 3.57
CA TRP A 176 -14.29 16.97 4.01
C TRP A 176 -13.25 15.91 3.62
N VAL A 177 -13.50 14.64 3.97
CA VAL A 177 -12.64 13.53 3.56
C VAL A 177 -12.94 13.13 2.13
N TYR A 178 -14.23 13.06 1.74
CA TYR A 178 -14.63 12.63 0.40
C TYR A 178 -13.93 13.41 -0.73
N LYS A 179 -13.82 14.74 -0.64
CA LYS A 179 -13.15 15.55 -1.68
C LYS A 179 -11.63 15.44 -1.67
N ASN A 180 -11.04 15.14 -0.51
CA ASN A 180 -9.59 15.06 -0.33
C ASN A 180 -9.09 13.61 -0.31
N TYR A 181 -9.97 12.64 -0.55
CA TYR A 181 -9.71 11.21 -0.34
C TYR A 181 -8.48 10.74 -1.11
N GLU A 182 -8.42 11.07 -2.40
CA GLU A 182 -7.28 10.72 -3.27
C GLU A 182 -5.98 11.36 -2.80
N ILE A 183 -6.02 12.63 -2.36
CA ILE A 183 -4.85 13.35 -1.86
C ILE A 183 -4.34 12.69 -0.57
N LEU A 184 -5.25 12.38 0.37
CA LEU A 184 -4.90 11.72 1.62
C LEU A 184 -4.28 10.33 1.38
N LYS A 185 -4.89 9.49 0.54
CA LYS A 185 -4.34 8.18 0.14
C LYS A 185 -2.99 8.32 -0.56
N SER A 186 -2.79 9.38 -1.35
CA SER A 186 -1.51 9.65 -2.04
C SER A 186 -0.39 10.04 -1.08
N ILE A 187 -0.69 10.86 -0.05
CA ILE A 187 0.27 11.21 1.01
C ILE A 187 0.70 9.95 1.75
N LEU A 188 -0.26 9.11 2.15
CA LEU A 188 0.04 7.84 2.82
C LEU A 188 0.88 6.91 1.93
N CYS A 189 0.62 6.89 0.62
CA CYS A 189 1.41 6.11 -0.33
C CYS A 189 2.86 6.60 -0.38
N ALA A 190 3.06 7.92 -0.41
CA ALA A 190 4.39 8.50 -0.33
C ALA A 190 5.13 8.11 0.97
N LEU A 191 4.42 8.01 2.10
CA LEU A 191 4.98 7.51 3.36
C LEU A 191 5.38 6.03 3.27
N VAL A 192 4.57 5.18 2.64
CA VAL A 192 4.92 3.76 2.40
C VAL A 192 6.22 3.66 1.61
N LEU A 193 6.32 4.38 0.49
CA LEU A 193 7.52 4.38 -0.36
C LEU A 193 8.74 4.89 0.39
N THR A 194 8.59 6.01 1.11
CA THR A 194 9.67 6.59 1.89
C THR A 194 10.15 5.61 2.95
N THR A 195 9.24 4.93 3.63
CA THR A 195 9.58 3.92 4.66
C THR A 195 10.38 2.76 4.08
N ILE A 196 9.97 2.24 2.93
CA ILE A 196 10.65 1.10 2.29
C ILE A 196 12.01 1.52 1.74
N LEU A 197 12.13 2.69 1.11
CA LEU A 197 13.40 3.22 0.61
C LEU A 197 14.37 3.54 1.75
N ALA A 198 13.90 4.17 2.84
CA ALA A 198 14.70 4.44 4.01
C ALA A 198 15.21 3.15 4.66
N THR A 199 14.35 2.14 4.75
CA THR A 199 14.74 0.82 5.28
C THR A 199 15.73 0.12 4.36
N ALA A 200 15.55 0.22 3.03
CA ALA A 200 16.53 -0.31 2.07
C ALA A 200 17.91 0.35 2.21
N PHE A 201 17.96 1.65 2.53
CA PHE A 201 19.20 2.36 2.80
C PHE A 201 19.86 1.89 4.10
N VAL A 202 19.09 1.78 5.19
CA VAL A 202 19.58 1.31 6.49
C VAL A 202 20.07 -0.14 6.43
N GLU A 203 19.31 -1.03 5.81
CA GLU A 203 19.67 -2.45 5.72
C GLU A 203 20.91 -2.71 4.85
N ARG A 204 21.21 -1.83 3.90
CA ARG A 204 22.47 -1.89 3.12
C ARG A 204 23.70 -1.45 3.91
N GLN A 205 23.50 -0.68 4.99
CA GLN A 205 24.58 -0.23 5.87
C GLN A 205 24.84 -1.21 7.01
N ARG A 206 23.95 -2.18 7.21
CA ARG A 206 24.14 -3.22 8.21
C ARG A 206 25.36 -4.05 7.83
N PRO A 207 26.34 -4.23 8.73
CA PRO A 207 27.44 -5.15 8.47
C PRO A 207 26.86 -6.54 8.19
N ASP A 208 27.46 -7.27 7.25
CA ASP A 208 27.28 -8.71 7.13
C ASP A 208 27.93 -9.36 8.37
N THR A 209 27.35 -9.18 9.55
CA THR A 209 27.69 -10.02 10.69
C THR A 209 26.83 -11.27 10.57
N PRO A 210 27.39 -12.42 10.17
CA PRO A 210 26.85 -13.65 10.72
C PRO A 210 26.99 -13.52 12.24
N ASP A 211 26.06 -14.12 12.97
CA ASP A 211 26.11 -14.24 14.43
C ASP A 211 27.31 -15.10 14.91
N GLU A 212 28.52 -14.92 14.34
CA GLU A 212 29.78 -15.55 14.75
C GLU A 212 30.22 -15.09 16.14
N GLU A 213 29.71 -13.94 16.63
CA GLU A 213 29.91 -13.51 18.02
C GLU A 213 29.13 -14.36 19.04
N LEU A 214 28.11 -15.12 18.61
CA LEU A 214 27.39 -16.05 19.50
C LEU A 214 27.98 -17.47 19.50
N GLU A 215 28.79 -17.82 18.49
CA GLU A 215 29.52 -19.10 18.45
C GLU A 215 30.91 -19.00 19.11
N SER A 216 31.46 -17.79 19.30
CA SER A 216 32.71 -17.60 20.05
C SER A 216 32.53 -17.52 21.58
N GLU A 217 31.28 -17.50 22.05
CA GLU A 217 30.93 -17.50 23.48
C GLU A 217 30.36 -18.85 23.99
N SER A 218 30.39 -19.91 23.17
CA SER A 218 29.97 -21.28 23.55
C SER A 218 31.13 -22.27 23.57
#